data_AF-A0A199W2L1-F1
#
_entry.id   AF-A0A199W2L1-F1
#
_cell.length_a   1.000
_cell.length_b   1.000
_cell.length_c   1.000
_cell.angle_alpha   90.00
_cell.angle_beta   90.00
_cell.angle_gamma   90.00
#
_symmetry.space_group_name_H-M   'P 1'
#
loop_
_entity.id
_entity.type
_entity.pdbx_description
1 polymer ?
#
loop_
_entity_poly.entity_id
_entity_poly.type
_entity_poly.pdbx_seq_one_letter_code
_entity_poly.pdbx_strand_id
1 'polypeptide(L)'
;MKDLIEKEAMAVSEAEVATVRRLKKLLMISTDGSLNLHALWLIRKELGLPDDFRNSVLPNYPGDFTIVSPDTLQLVSKDESLAEAEVEKWRAKEYAEKWLSEFETKYAFPVHFPTGFKIEKGSREKLKNWQRLPYLKPYEKKGVNRVGNVERFEKRAVGVLHEFLSLMVEKMIPVERVSHFRRDFSMEVNVRELILKHPGIFYMSTKGGTQTVFLREAYRRGCLVEPNPVYEARRNMLELVLLGRRNTNSVGCVQELAERCNEGSNELFAGTCDGDWAVSIFEGRDERSPTADVSDMEVQSDEEDQD
;
A
#
# COMPACT_ATOMS: atom_id res chain seq x y z
N MET A 1 -23.46 4.10 7.89
CA MET A 1 -22.21 3.59 8.50
C MET A 1 -22.33 2.11 8.84
N LYS A 2 -23.37 1.66 9.58
CA LYS A 2 -23.60 0.22 9.86
C LYS A 2 -23.69 -0.64 8.59
N ASP A 3 -24.48 -0.21 7.60
CA ASP A 3 -24.67 -0.95 6.35
C ASP A 3 -23.36 -1.14 5.56
N LEU A 4 -22.45 -0.16 5.61
CA LEU A 4 -21.14 -0.28 4.96
C LEU A 4 -20.19 -1.20 5.72
N ILE A 5 -20.26 -1.23 7.05
CA ILE A 5 -19.50 -2.18 7.88
C ILE A 5 -19.96 -3.60 7.57
N GLU A 6 -21.27 -3.83 7.47
CA GLU A 6 -21.83 -5.13 7.06
C GLU A 6 -21.42 -5.49 5.63
N LYS A 7 -21.43 -4.52 4.71
CA LYS A 7 -20.93 -4.71 3.34
C LYS A 7 -19.46 -5.10 3.30
N GLU A 8 -18.60 -4.49 4.12
CA GLU A 8 -17.19 -4.90 4.23
C GLU A 8 -17.07 -6.33 4.77
N ALA A 9 -17.81 -6.67 5.82
CA ALA A 9 -17.78 -8.01 6.41
C ALA A 9 -18.21 -9.09 5.40
N MET A 10 -19.27 -8.83 4.62
CA MET A 10 -19.69 -9.72 3.53
C MET A 10 -18.61 -9.84 2.45
N ALA A 11 -18.04 -8.71 2.00
CA ALA A 11 -16.96 -8.70 1.02
C ALA A 11 -15.72 -9.48 1.48
N VAL A 12 -15.39 -9.43 2.77
CA VAL A 12 -14.29 -10.20 3.37
C VAL A 12 -14.61 -11.71 3.35
N SER A 13 -15.84 -12.09 3.67
CA SER A 13 -16.28 -13.50 3.64
C SER A 13 -16.31 -14.06 2.21
N GLU A 14 -16.84 -13.30 1.25
CA GLU A 14 -16.85 -13.69 -0.18
C GLU A 14 -15.43 -13.83 -0.75
N ALA A 15 -14.48 -13.03 -0.26
CA ALA A 15 -13.09 -13.06 -0.68
C ALA A 15 -12.24 -14.15 0.01
N GLU A 16 -12.82 -15.06 0.78
CA GLU A 16 -12.09 -16.07 1.58
C GLU A 16 -11.05 -16.85 0.74
N VAL A 17 -11.44 -17.34 -0.44
CA VAL A 17 -10.53 -18.08 -1.34
C VAL A 17 -9.34 -17.22 -1.79
N ALA A 18 -9.58 -15.95 -2.11
CA ALA A 18 -8.52 -15.02 -2.49
C ALA A 18 -7.62 -14.68 -1.29
N THR A 19 -8.18 -14.55 -0.10
CA THR A 19 -7.45 -14.33 1.16
C THR A 19 -6.55 -15.52 1.50
N VAL A 20 -7.07 -16.75 1.37
CA VAL A 20 -6.29 -17.98 1.57
C VAL A 20 -5.14 -18.08 0.58
N ARG A 21 -5.36 -17.76 -0.70
CA ARG A 21 -4.30 -17.72 -1.72
C ARG A 21 -3.20 -16.72 -1.34
N ARG A 22 -3.59 -15.53 -0.87
CA ARG A 22 -2.64 -14.50 -0.39
C ARG A 22 -1.86 -14.96 0.83
N LEU A 23 -2.52 -15.65 1.77
CA LEU A 23 -1.88 -16.20 2.95
C LEU A 23 -0.88 -17.31 2.60
N LYS A 24 -1.20 -18.20 1.65
CA LYS A 24 -0.26 -19.20 1.13
C LYS A 24 0.98 -18.53 0.53
N LYS A 25 0.78 -17.57 -0.37
CA LYS A 25 1.87 -16.78 -0.97
C LYS A 25 2.73 -16.12 0.10
N LEU A 26 2.11 -15.49 1.10
CA LEU A 26 2.80 -14.85 2.21
C LEU A 26 3.70 -15.85 2.98
N LEU A 27 3.20 -17.05 3.29
CA LEU A 27 3.99 -18.09 3.94
C LEU A 27 5.11 -18.62 3.02
N MET A 28 4.90 -18.67 1.70
CA MET A 28 5.93 -19.10 0.75
C MET A 28 7.12 -18.12 0.69
N ILE A 29 6.89 -16.82 0.92
CA ILE A 29 7.94 -15.80 1.04
C ILE A 29 8.79 -16.03 2.29
N SER A 30 8.18 -16.48 3.39
CA SER A 30 8.90 -16.82 4.63
C SER A 30 9.96 -17.89 4.37
N THR A 31 11.14 -17.73 4.97
CA THR A 31 12.24 -18.70 4.83
C THR A 31 11.82 -20.10 5.23
N ASP A 32 11.14 -20.19 6.37
CA ASP A 32 10.78 -21.45 7.02
C ASP A 32 9.40 -21.95 6.57
N GLY A 33 8.69 -21.18 5.75
CA GLY A 33 7.31 -21.50 5.37
C GLY A 33 6.33 -21.29 6.52
N SER A 34 6.72 -20.51 7.53
CA SER A 34 5.97 -20.32 8.76
C SER A 34 5.99 -18.85 9.19
N LEU A 35 4.93 -18.42 9.88
CA LEU A 35 4.77 -17.07 10.41
C LEU A 35 4.07 -17.11 11.77
N ASN A 36 4.41 -16.16 12.63
CA ASN A 36 3.76 -16.03 13.93
C ASN A 36 2.30 -15.57 13.74
N LEU A 37 1.34 -16.24 14.41
CA LEU A 37 -0.07 -15.88 14.37
C LEU A 37 -0.34 -14.46 14.90
N HIS A 38 0.41 -14.02 15.90
CA HIS A 38 0.31 -12.64 16.39
C HIS A 38 0.70 -11.64 15.31
N ALA A 39 1.77 -11.89 14.56
CA ALA A 39 2.19 -11.01 13.46
C ALA A 39 1.11 -10.95 12.37
N LEU A 40 0.50 -12.09 12.01
CA LEU A 40 -0.63 -12.16 11.08
C LEU A 40 -1.85 -11.40 11.60
N TRP A 41 -2.15 -11.52 12.89
CA TRP A 41 -3.25 -10.77 13.52
C TRP A 41 -3.05 -9.26 13.46
N LEU A 42 -1.81 -8.77 13.56
CA LEU A 42 -1.50 -7.34 13.46
C LEU A 42 -1.75 -6.78 12.05
N ILE A 43 -1.65 -7.60 11.00
CA ILE A 43 -1.85 -7.21 9.60
C ILE A 43 -3.15 -7.76 8.99
N ARG A 44 -4.05 -8.29 9.83
CA ARG A 44 -5.25 -8.99 9.37
C ARG A 44 -6.15 -8.11 8.51
N LYS A 45 -6.25 -6.82 8.84
CA LYS A 45 -7.07 -5.86 8.09
C LYS A 45 -6.48 -5.60 6.71
N GLU A 46 -5.16 -5.47 6.62
CA GLU A 46 -4.40 -5.25 5.39
C GLU A 46 -4.43 -6.49 4.49
N LEU A 47 -4.45 -7.70 5.07
CA LEU A 47 -4.65 -8.95 4.34
C LEU A 47 -6.13 -9.23 3.99
N GLY A 48 -7.08 -8.54 4.60
CA GLY A 48 -8.51 -8.84 4.43
C GLY A 48 -8.90 -10.18 5.07
N LEU A 49 -8.30 -10.49 6.21
CA LEU A 49 -8.67 -11.62 7.07
C LEU A 49 -9.80 -11.20 8.04
N PRO A 50 -10.78 -12.07 8.30
CA PRO A 50 -11.74 -11.90 9.39
C PRO A 50 -11.03 -11.76 10.75
N ASP A 51 -11.67 -11.07 11.71
CA ASP A 51 -11.11 -10.94 13.07
C ASP A 51 -10.94 -12.30 13.78
N ASP A 52 -11.78 -13.27 13.43
CA ASP A 52 -11.83 -14.62 13.99
C ASP A 52 -11.16 -15.68 13.09
N PHE A 53 -10.30 -15.26 12.14
CA PHE A 53 -9.72 -16.14 11.09
C PHE A 53 -9.09 -17.44 11.62
N ARG A 54 -8.60 -17.44 12.87
CA ARG A 54 -8.04 -18.62 13.53
C ARG A 54 -9.05 -19.76 13.66
N ASN A 55 -10.31 -19.43 13.91
CA ASN A 55 -11.40 -20.37 14.15
C ASN A 55 -12.36 -20.48 12.96
N SER A 56 -12.44 -19.44 12.11
CA SER A 56 -13.30 -19.44 10.93
C SER A 56 -12.58 -19.98 9.69
N VAL A 57 -11.44 -19.39 9.32
CA VAL A 57 -10.75 -19.70 8.05
C VAL A 57 -9.81 -20.89 8.18
N LEU A 58 -8.91 -20.91 9.17
CA LEU A 58 -7.87 -21.94 9.25
C LEU A 58 -8.41 -23.39 9.32
N PRO A 59 -9.49 -23.68 10.08
CA PRO A 59 -10.05 -25.04 10.14
C PRO A 59 -10.66 -25.53 8.82
N ASN A 60 -11.05 -24.62 7.92
CA ASN A 60 -11.58 -24.97 6.59
C ASN A 60 -10.49 -25.44 5.62
N TYR A 61 -9.21 -25.18 5.92
CA TYR A 61 -8.07 -25.48 5.06
C TYR A 61 -6.98 -26.33 5.75
N PRO A 62 -7.32 -27.50 6.31
CA PRO A 62 -6.36 -28.32 7.07
C PRO A 62 -5.28 -28.96 6.18
N GLY A 63 -5.52 -29.08 4.87
CA GLY A 63 -4.52 -29.57 3.91
C GLY A 63 -3.46 -28.54 3.55
N ASP A 64 -3.73 -27.26 3.84
CA ASP A 64 -2.87 -26.15 3.45
C ASP A 64 -2.10 -25.57 4.64
N PHE A 65 -2.75 -25.47 5.80
CA PHE A 65 -2.19 -24.83 6.98
C PHE A 65 -2.22 -25.75 8.20
N THR A 66 -1.13 -25.71 8.97
CA THR A 66 -1.03 -26.34 10.29
C THR A 66 -0.61 -25.31 11.31
N ILE A 67 -1.26 -25.33 12.47
CA ILE A 67 -0.87 -24.51 13.61
C ILE A 67 0.09 -25.33 14.48
N VAL A 68 1.31 -24.84 14.66
CA VAL A 68 2.35 -25.44 15.49
C VAL A 68 2.52 -24.60 16.75
N SER A 69 2.54 -25.25 17.91
CA SER A 69 2.75 -24.59 19.21
C SER A 69 4.12 -23.90 19.27
N PRO A 70 4.23 -22.70 19.87
CA PRO A 70 3.22 -22.05 20.70
C PRO A 70 2.11 -21.30 19.94
N ASP A 71 2.37 -20.70 18.78
CA ASP A 71 1.36 -19.96 18.00
C ASP A 71 1.88 -19.61 16.58
N THR A 72 2.42 -20.60 15.87
CA THR A 72 3.01 -20.41 14.55
C THR A 72 2.15 -21.09 13.49
N LEU A 73 1.77 -20.34 12.46
CA LEU A 73 1.13 -20.88 11.27
C LEU A 73 2.19 -21.40 10.31
N GLN A 74 2.08 -22.66 9.89
CA GLN A 74 2.98 -23.29 8.94
C GLN A 74 2.22 -23.74 7.69
N LEU A 75 2.86 -23.58 6.54
CA LEU A 75 2.39 -24.08 5.26
C LEU A 75 2.72 -25.58 5.14
N VAL A 76 1.70 -26.41 4.90
CA VAL A 76 1.83 -27.87 4.75
C VAL A 76 2.22 -28.23 3.32
N SER A 77 1.45 -27.74 2.35
CA SER A 77 1.66 -28.01 0.93
C SER A 77 2.12 -26.75 0.21
N LYS A 78 3.26 -26.85 -0.47
CA LYS A 78 3.75 -25.79 -1.36
C LYS A 78 3.16 -26.00 -2.74
N ASP A 79 2.30 -25.07 -3.13
CA ASP A 79 1.77 -25.02 -4.48
C ASP A 79 2.69 -24.15 -5.34
N GLU A 80 3.56 -24.79 -6.13
CA GLU A 80 4.49 -24.10 -7.03
C GLU A 80 3.76 -23.27 -8.10
N SER A 81 2.48 -23.57 -8.40
CA SER A 81 1.70 -22.76 -9.34
C SER A 81 1.41 -21.35 -8.79
N LEU A 82 1.45 -21.17 -7.47
CA LEU A 82 1.28 -19.88 -6.79
C LEU A 82 2.61 -19.12 -6.63
N ALA A 83 3.75 -19.72 -6.97
CA ALA A 83 5.09 -19.15 -6.79
C ALA A 83 5.46 -18.07 -7.83
N GLU A 84 4.47 -17.52 -8.54
CA GLU A 84 4.67 -16.40 -9.46
C GLU A 84 4.39 -15.07 -8.75
N ALA A 85 5.40 -14.19 -8.69
CA ALA A 85 5.26 -12.86 -8.11
C ALA A 85 4.51 -11.91 -9.06
N GLU A 86 3.79 -10.93 -8.51
CA GLU A 86 3.00 -9.98 -9.32
C GLU A 86 3.87 -9.17 -10.28
N VAL A 87 5.11 -8.87 -9.88
CA VAL A 87 6.08 -8.21 -10.76
C VAL A 87 6.40 -9.04 -12.01
N GLU A 88 6.34 -10.37 -11.96
CA GLU A 88 6.62 -11.23 -13.11
C GLU A 88 5.50 -11.12 -14.15
N LYS A 89 4.24 -11.04 -13.69
CA LYS A 89 3.09 -10.81 -14.59
C LYS A 89 3.21 -9.46 -15.30
N TRP A 90 3.65 -8.43 -14.58
CA TRP A 90 3.96 -7.14 -15.20
C TRP A 90 5.07 -7.26 -16.25
N ARG A 91 6.18 -7.95 -15.94
CA ARG A 91 7.28 -8.18 -16.90
C ARG A 91 6.83 -8.94 -18.15
N ALA A 92 5.98 -9.94 -18.00
CA ALA A 92 5.43 -10.71 -19.11
C ALA A 92 4.58 -9.82 -20.04
N LYS A 93 3.74 -8.96 -19.48
CA LYS A 93 2.97 -7.95 -20.24
C LYS A 93 3.89 -6.97 -20.95
N GLU A 94 4.89 -6.42 -20.26
CA GLU A 94 5.83 -5.45 -20.86
C GLU A 94 6.65 -6.07 -22.01
N TYR A 95 7.06 -7.33 -21.86
CA TYR A 95 7.75 -8.07 -22.93
C TYR A 95 6.85 -8.25 -24.16
N ALA A 96 5.59 -8.65 -23.95
CA ALA A 96 4.64 -8.91 -25.04
C ALA A 96 4.15 -7.63 -25.73
N GLU A 97 3.83 -6.58 -24.96
CA GLU A 97 3.18 -5.37 -25.46
C GLU A 97 4.18 -4.33 -25.98
N LYS A 98 5.33 -4.18 -25.32
CA LYS A 98 6.34 -3.15 -25.67
C LYS A 98 7.54 -3.69 -26.42
N TRP A 99 7.59 -5.01 -26.66
CA TRP A 99 8.69 -5.69 -27.37
C TRP A 99 10.08 -5.37 -26.79
N LEU A 100 10.13 -5.13 -25.48
CA LEU A 100 11.38 -4.87 -24.77
C LEU A 100 12.20 -6.17 -24.71
N SER A 101 13.53 -6.06 -24.78
CA SER A 101 14.41 -7.23 -24.68
C SER A 101 14.26 -7.92 -23.32
N GLU A 102 14.30 -9.25 -23.28
CA GLU A 102 14.32 -10.03 -22.03
C GLU A 102 15.43 -9.52 -21.09
N PHE A 103 16.56 -9.08 -21.66
CA PHE A 103 17.67 -8.53 -20.89
C PHE A 103 17.30 -7.26 -20.09
N GLU A 104 16.37 -6.45 -20.59
CA GLU A 104 15.95 -5.21 -19.92
C GLU A 104 14.79 -5.43 -18.95
N THR A 105 13.95 -6.44 -19.19
CA THR A 105 12.72 -6.67 -18.39
C THR A 105 12.87 -7.71 -17.30
N LYS A 106 13.79 -8.68 -17.43
CA LYS A 106 13.88 -9.88 -16.57
C LYS A 106 13.94 -9.61 -15.07
N TYR A 107 14.59 -8.53 -14.65
CA TYR A 107 14.70 -8.12 -13.25
C TYR A 107 14.17 -6.71 -12.99
N ALA A 108 13.39 -6.18 -13.94
CA ALA A 108 12.90 -4.82 -13.86
C ALA A 108 11.71 -4.71 -12.90
N PHE A 109 11.57 -3.54 -12.32
CA PHE A 109 10.42 -3.11 -11.55
C PHE A 109 9.72 -1.96 -12.29
N PRO A 110 8.39 -1.87 -12.17
CA PRO A 110 7.63 -0.72 -12.61
C PRO A 110 8.03 0.50 -11.77
N VAL A 111 8.37 1.60 -12.46
CA VAL A 111 8.84 2.84 -11.83
C VAL A 111 8.00 4.00 -12.31
N HIS A 112 7.37 4.70 -11.35
CA HIS A 112 6.58 5.89 -11.59
C HIS A 112 7.08 7.01 -10.66
N PHE A 113 7.74 8.00 -11.27
CA PHE A 113 8.14 9.21 -10.54
C PHE A 113 6.97 10.18 -10.44
N PRO A 114 6.81 10.89 -9.31
CA PRO A 114 5.80 11.93 -9.19
C PRO A 114 6.09 13.08 -10.16
N THR A 115 5.05 13.79 -10.57
CA THR A 115 5.16 14.98 -11.40
C THR A 115 6.06 16.01 -10.71
N GLY A 116 7.05 16.55 -11.42
CA GLY A 116 8.00 17.51 -10.85
C GLY A 116 9.19 16.89 -10.09
N PHE A 117 9.30 15.56 -10.02
CA PHE A 117 10.47 14.91 -9.41
C PHE A 117 11.75 15.23 -10.19
N LYS A 118 12.70 15.90 -9.52
CA LYS A 118 14.00 16.25 -10.11
C LYS A 118 14.93 15.04 -10.08
N ILE A 119 15.06 14.38 -11.23
CA ILE A 119 16.02 13.29 -11.37
C ILE A 119 17.42 13.90 -11.57
N GLU A 120 18.30 13.65 -10.61
CA GLU A 120 19.69 14.09 -10.68
C GLU A 120 20.42 13.53 -11.90
N LYS A 121 21.44 14.26 -12.38
CA LYS A 121 22.23 13.85 -13.53
C LYS A 121 22.96 12.54 -13.22
N GLY A 122 22.79 11.53 -14.08
CA GLY A 122 23.35 10.18 -13.88
C GLY A 122 22.46 9.22 -13.09
N SER A 123 21.44 9.69 -12.38
CA SER A 123 20.53 8.81 -11.62
C SER A 123 19.66 7.91 -12.52
N ARG A 124 19.37 8.35 -13.75
CA ARG A 124 18.69 7.50 -14.75
C ARG A 124 19.54 6.30 -15.17
N GLU A 125 20.85 6.50 -15.38
CA GLU A 125 21.76 5.42 -15.76
C GLU A 125 21.98 4.45 -14.60
N LYS A 126 22.15 4.98 -13.38
CA LYS A 126 22.19 4.17 -12.15
C LYS A 126 20.93 3.32 -11.99
N LEU A 127 19.76 3.93 -12.19
CA LEU A 127 18.49 3.20 -12.15
C LEU A 127 18.44 2.12 -13.22
N LYS A 128 18.83 2.42 -14.47
CA LYS A 128 18.85 1.45 -15.57
C LYS A 128 19.75 0.25 -15.27
N ASN A 129 20.93 0.49 -14.71
CA ASN A 129 21.86 -0.56 -14.29
C ASN A 129 21.31 -1.35 -13.09
N TRP A 130 20.69 -0.67 -12.12
CA TRP A 130 20.02 -1.32 -11.00
C TRP A 130 18.85 -2.20 -11.46
N GLN A 131 18.05 -1.77 -12.44
CA GLN A 131 16.95 -2.57 -13.01
C GLN A 131 17.43 -3.85 -13.69
N ARG A 132 18.64 -3.84 -14.27
CA ARG A 132 19.26 -5.03 -14.90
C ARG A 132 19.92 -5.98 -13.89
N LEU A 133 20.19 -5.53 -12.67
CA LEU A 133 20.89 -6.32 -11.67
C LEU A 133 20.14 -7.63 -11.36
N PRO A 134 20.76 -8.82 -11.49
CA PRO A 134 20.12 -10.07 -11.13
C PRO A 134 19.96 -10.18 -9.62
N TYR A 135 18.80 -10.66 -9.18
CA TYR A 135 18.52 -10.96 -7.77
C TYR A 135 17.75 -12.28 -7.66
N LEU A 136 17.73 -12.86 -6.46
CA LEU A 136 16.96 -14.06 -6.15
C LEU A 136 15.49 -13.68 -5.95
N LYS A 137 14.57 -14.25 -6.74
CA LYS A 137 13.15 -13.88 -6.69
C LYS A 137 12.51 -14.24 -5.34
N PRO A 138 11.38 -13.61 -4.94
CA PRO A 138 10.79 -13.78 -3.62
C PRO A 138 10.51 -15.24 -3.21
N TYR A 139 10.06 -16.06 -4.16
CA TYR A 139 9.70 -17.47 -3.93
C TYR A 139 10.84 -18.45 -4.21
N GLU A 140 11.97 -17.99 -4.76
CA GLU A 140 13.10 -18.86 -5.08
C GLU A 140 13.97 -19.10 -3.85
N LYS A 141 14.06 -20.35 -3.41
CA LYS A 141 14.89 -20.78 -2.28
C LYS A 141 16.18 -21.46 -2.75
N LYS A 142 16.99 -20.77 -3.56
CA LYS A 142 18.37 -21.23 -3.82
C LYS A 142 19.25 -20.78 -2.67
N GLY A 143 20.14 -21.68 -2.22
CA GLY A 143 21.06 -21.46 -1.10
C GLY A 143 21.62 -20.05 -1.16
N VAL A 144 21.30 -19.24 -0.15
CA VAL A 144 21.75 -17.86 -0.04
C VAL A 144 23.27 -17.93 0.02
N ASN A 145 23.91 -17.81 -1.14
CA ASN A 145 25.35 -17.61 -1.21
C ASN A 145 25.57 -16.27 -0.50
N ARG A 146 25.98 -16.35 0.77
CA ARG A 146 26.32 -15.19 1.62
C ARG A 146 27.45 -14.35 1.03
N VAL A 147 28.04 -14.81 -0.07
CA VAL A 147 28.97 -14.09 -0.94
C VAL A 147 28.18 -13.31 -2.02
N GLY A 148 27.36 -12.36 -1.59
CA GLY A 148 26.57 -11.49 -2.47
C GLY A 148 26.98 -10.03 -2.32
N ASN A 149 27.03 -9.27 -3.43
CA ASN A 149 27.14 -7.81 -3.39
C ASN A 149 25.93 -7.23 -2.61
N VAL A 150 26.16 -6.24 -1.74
CA VAL A 150 25.13 -5.54 -0.94
C VAL A 150 23.94 -5.10 -1.79
N GLU A 151 24.19 -4.65 -3.02
CA GLU A 151 23.14 -4.21 -3.95
C GLU A 151 22.17 -5.34 -4.33
N ARG A 152 22.62 -6.60 -4.37
CA ARG A 152 21.74 -7.75 -4.66
C ARG A 152 20.83 -8.07 -3.49
N PHE A 153 21.34 -7.97 -2.26
CA PHE A 153 20.51 -8.14 -1.06
C PHE A 153 19.46 -7.04 -0.95
N GLU A 154 19.85 -5.79 -1.24
CA GLU A 154 18.92 -4.67 -1.30
C GLU A 154 17.86 -4.89 -2.38
N LYS A 155 18.26 -5.29 -3.59
CA LYS A 155 17.31 -5.56 -4.68
C LYS A 155 16.36 -6.72 -4.35
N ARG A 156 16.85 -7.77 -3.70
CA ARG A 156 15.99 -8.85 -3.17
C ARG A 156 15.00 -8.31 -2.15
N ALA A 157 15.44 -7.48 -1.22
CA ALA A 157 14.56 -6.87 -0.23
C ALA A 157 13.48 -6.00 -0.89
N VAL A 158 13.81 -5.26 -1.96
CA VAL A 158 12.81 -4.53 -2.77
C VAL A 158 11.83 -5.51 -3.41
N GLY A 159 12.31 -6.60 -4.01
CA GLY A 159 11.44 -7.60 -4.63
C GLY A 159 10.49 -8.29 -3.63
N VAL A 160 10.98 -8.59 -2.42
CA VAL A 160 10.16 -9.18 -1.36
C VAL A 160 9.16 -8.17 -0.81
N LEU A 161 9.57 -6.92 -0.58
CA LEU A 161 8.66 -5.87 -0.11
C LEU A 161 7.60 -5.54 -1.17
N HIS A 162 7.98 -5.52 -2.44
CA HIS A 162 7.08 -5.34 -3.58
C HIS A 162 6.00 -6.42 -3.59
N GLU A 163 6.39 -7.70 -3.52
CA GLU A 163 5.43 -8.79 -3.45
C GLU A 163 4.61 -8.74 -2.15
N PHE A 164 5.23 -8.44 -1.01
CA PHE A 164 4.51 -8.33 0.26
C PHE A 164 3.40 -7.27 0.21
N LEU A 165 3.67 -6.10 -0.36
CA LEU A 165 2.66 -5.07 -0.59
C LEU A 165 1.65 -5.52 -1.65
N SER A 166 2.08 -6.23 -2.69
CA SER A 166 1.19 -6.74 -3.74
C SER A 166 0.15 -7.73 -3.19
N LEU A 167 0.42 -8.41 -2.08
CA LEU A 167 -0.55 -9.29 -1.40
C LEU A 167 -1.61 -8.53 -0.60
N MET A 168 -1.36 -7.30 -0.18
CA MET A 168 -2.33 -6.55 0.64
C MET A 168 -3.58 -6.17 -0.17
N VAL A 169 -4.71 -6.02 0.51
CA VAL A 169 -5.98 -5.56 -0.08
C VAL A 169 -5.79 -4.20 -0.77
N GLU A 170 -5.20 -3.26 -0.04
CA GLU A 170 -5.04 -1.87 -0.49
C GLU A 170 -3.62 -1.59 -0.98
N LYS A 171 -2.78 -2.62 -1.14
CA LYS A 171 -1.37 -2.46 -1.58
C LYS A 171 -0.57 -1.44 -0.74
N MET A 172 -0.93 -1.34 0.54
CA MET A 172 -0.31 -0.47 1.53
C MET A 172 -0.24 -1.16 2.90
N ILE A 173 0.68 -0.70 3.73
CA ILE A 173 0.83 -1.16 5.12
C ILE A 173 1.58 -0.12 5.96
N PRO A 174 1.33 0.00 7.28
CA PRO A 174 2.18 0.77 8.16
C PRO A 174 3.60 0.18 8.25
N VAL A 175 4.63 1.02 8.16
CA VAL A 175 6.05 0.61 8.16
C VAL A 175 6.42 -0.12 9.46
N GLU A 176 5.81 0.26 10.58
CA GLU A 176 5.98 -0.44 11.86
C GLU A 176 5.60 -1.93 11.75
N ARG A 177 4.51 -2.24 11.03
CA ARG A 177 4.03 -3.62 10.87
C ARG A 177 4.99 -4.47 10.03
N VAL A 178 5.63 -3.87 9.03
CA VAL A 178 6.64 -4.56 8.19
C VAL A 178 7.82 -5.05 9.03
N SER A 179 8.18 -4.30 10.07
CA SER A 179 9.33 -4.61 10.94
C SER A 179 9.17 -5.96 11.64
N HIS A 180 7.94 -6.41 11.93
CA HIS A 180 7.68 -7.72 12.54
C HIS A 180 8.08 -8.90 11.63
N PHE A 181 8.03 -8.73 10.32
CA PHE A 181 8.32 -9.78 9.34
C PHE A 181 9.77 -9.77 8.84
N ARG A 182 10.59 -8.83 9.33
CA ARG A 182 11.96 -8.63 8.86
C ARG A 182 12.81 -9.91 8.93
N ARG A 183 12.68 -10.67 10.03
CA ARG A 183 13.41 -11.93 10.24
C ARG A 183 12.88 -13.04 9.33
N ASP A 184 11.57 -13.18 9.28
CA ASP A 184 10.89 -14.24 8.50
C ASP A 184 11.19 -14.13 6.99
N PHE A 185 11.36 -12.90 6.49
CA PHE A 185 11.69 -12.64 5.08
C PHE A 185 13.19 -12.57 4.78
N SER A 186 14.04 -12.73 5.81
CA SER A 186 15.49 -12.52 5.71
C SER A 186 15.85 -11.16 5.09
N MET A 187 15.19 -10.10 5.56
CA MET A 187 15.46 -8.72 5.16
C MET A 187 16.47 -8.10 6.13
N GLU A 188 17.77 -8.21 5.81
CA GLU A 188 18.83 -7.64 6.66
C GLU A 188 18.96 -6.12 6.53
N VAL A 189 18.24 -5.49 5.60
CA VAL A 189 18.24 -4.04 5.38
C VAL A 189 17.25 -3.28 6.26
N ASN A 190 17.51 -1.99 6.48
CA ASN A 190 16.55 -1.09 7.13
C ASN A 190 15.40 -0.80 6.15
N VAL A 191 14.18 -1.25 6.49
CA VAL A 191 12.99 -1.11 5.65
C VAL A 191 12.69 0.36 5.31
N ARG A 192 12.86 1.27 6.28
CA ARG A 192 12.59 2.69 6.07
C ARG A 192 13.57 3.31 5.05
N GLU A 193 14.84 3.01 5.22
CA GLU A 193 15.90 3.46 4.31
C GLU A 193 15.71 2.88 2.90
N LEU A 194 15.35 1.60 2.82
CA LEU A 194 15.04 0.91 1.57
C LEU A 194 13.91 1.63 0.81
N ILE A 195 12.82 1.96 1.49
CA ILE A 195 11.67 2.64 0.87
C ILE A 195 12.08 4.03 0.35
N LEU A 196 12.83 4.79 1.14
CA LEU A 196 13.28 6.15 0.76
C LEU A 196 14.27 6.14 -0.40
N LYS A 197 15.09 5.08 -0.54
CA LYS A 197 16.04 4.92 -1.64
C LYS A 197 15.37 4.60 -2.97
N HIS A 198 14.14 4.06 -2.95
CA HIS A 198 13.38 3.65 -4.13
C HIS A 198 12.06 4.42 -4.31
N PRO A 199 12.09 5.77 -4.40
CA PRO A 199 10.91 6.61 -4.39
C PRO A 199 10.06 6.51 -5.66
N GLY A 200 10.52 5.80 -6.70
CA GLY A 200 9.73 5.54 -7.90
C GLY A 200 8.95 4.23 -7.86
N ILE A 201 9.25 3.34 -6.90
CA ILE A 201 8.53 2.07 -6.68
C ILE A 201 7.60 2.22 -5.47
N PHE A 202 8.13 2.80 -4.39
CA PHE A 202 7.40 2.99 -3.15
C PHE A 202 7.11 4.46 -2.88
N TYR A 203 6.02 4.71 -2.15
CA TYR A 203 5.69 5.99 -1.55
C TYR A 203 5.55 5.80 -0.05
N MET A 204 6.07 6.73 0.75
CA MET A 204 5.92 6.73 2.21
C MET A 204 5.16 7.99 2.61
N SER A 205 3.99 7.80 3.22
CA SER A 205 3.22 8.88 3.84
C SER A 205 3.54 8.95 5.33
N THR A 206 3.66 10.16 5.87
CA THR A 206 3.79 10.43 7.32
C THR A 206 2.50 11.01 7.91
N LYS A 207 1.38 10.96 7.17
CA LYS A 207 0.10 11.53 7.61
C LYS A 207 -0.44 10.79 8.83
N GLY A 208 -1.06 11.54 9.75
CA GLY A 208 -1.73 10.98 10.94
C GLY A 208 -0.78 10.41 11.99
N GLY A 209 0.51 10.78 11.97
CA GLY A 209 1.52 10.31 12.94
C GLY A 209 2.05 8.90 12.68
N THR A 210 1.43 8.15 11.76
CA THR A 210 1.86 6.81 11.34
C THR A 210 2.56 6.86 9.98
N GLN A 211 3.71 6.19 9.86
CA GLN A 211 4.39 6.03 8.57
C GLN A 211 3.76 4.86 7.81
N THR A 212 3.13 5.14 6.67
CA THR A 212 2.48 4.13 5.82
C THR A 212 3.19 4.06 4.48
N VAL A 213 3.54 2.86 4.04
CA VAL A 213 4.14 2.61 2.74
C VAL A 213 3.07 2.15 1.74
N PHE A 214 3.15 2.67 0.53
CA PHE A 214 2.26 2.39 -0.58
C PHE A 214 3.08 1.91 -1.78
N LEU A 215 2.54 0.95 -2.52
CA LEU A 215 3.08 0.52 -3.80
C LEU A 215 2.61 1.49 -4.91
N ARG A 216 3.52 2.21 -5.56
CA ARG A 216 3.12 3.31 -6.48
C ARG A 216 2.37 2.85 -7.70
N GLU A 217 2.80 1.75 -8.31
CA GLU A 217 2.16 1.22 -9.51
C GLU A 217 0.70 0.82 -9.29
N ALA A 218 0.33 0.50 -8.05
CA ALA A 218 -1.01 0.06 -7.70
C ALA A 218 -2.01 1.20 -7.68
N TYR A 219 -1.57 2.46 -7.77
CA TYR A 219 -2.43 3.61 -7.63
C TYR A 219 -2.36 4.55 -8.83
N ARG A 220 -3.52 5.06 -9.22
CA ARG A 220 -3.67 6.07 -10.26
C ARG A 220 -4.72 7.08 -9.81
N ARG A 221 -4.35 8.37 -9.81
CA ARG A 221 -5.23 9.48 -9.37
C ARG A 221 -5.83 9.30 -7.97
N GLY A 222 -5.11 8.63 -7.05
CA GLY A 222 -5.61 8.35 -5.70
C GLY A 222 -6.55 7.14 -5.59
N CYS A 223 -6.80 6.43 -6.68
CA CYS A 223 -7.61 5.21 -6.72
C CYS A 223 -6.71 3.98 -6.93
N LEU A 224 -7.07 2.83 -6.36
CA LEU A 224 -6.42 1.57 -6.69
C LEU A 224 -6.70 1.21 -8.15
N VAL A 225 -5.67 0.81 -8.91
CA VAL A 225 -5.78 0.46 -10.33
C VAL A 225 -6.64 -0.80 -10.53
N GLU A 226 -6.48 -1.78 -9.64
CA GLU A 226 -7.29 -3.00 -9.60
C GLU A 226 -8.10 -3.01 -8.29
N PRO A 227 -9.30 -2.40 -8.26
CA PRO A 227 -10.12 -2.35 -7.07
C PRO A 227 -10.62 -3.75 -6.68
N ASN A 228 -10.90 -3.92 -5.39
CA ASN A 228 -11.53 -5.12 -4.87
C ASN A 228 -12.72 -4.73 -3.97
N PRO A 229 -13.68 -5.65 -3.73
CA PRO A 229 -14.90 -5.32 -2.99
C PRO A 229 -14.64 -4.81 -1.57
N VAL A 230 -13.58 -5.29 -0.91
CA VAL A 230 -13.19 -4.86 0.44
C VAL A 230 -12.67 -3.40 0.41
N TYR A 231 -11.81 -3.08 -0.55
CA TYR A 231 -11.31 -1.72 -0.78
C TYR A 231 -12.44 -0.76 -1.13
N GLU A 232 -13.39 -1.17 -1.99
CA GLU A 232 -14.54 -0.33 -2.33
C GLU A 232 -15.41 -0.03 -1.10
N ALA A 233 -15.68 -1.03 -0.25
CA ALA A 233 -16.41 -0.82 0.99
C ALA A 233 -15.69 0.18 1.92
N ARG A 234 -14.36 0.00 2.11
CA ARG A 234 -13.53 0.91 2.93
C ARG A 234 -13.47 2.31 2.37
N ARG A 235 -13.35 2.44 1.06
CA ARG A 235 -13.32 3.73 0.37
C ARG A 235 -14.63 4.48 0.53
N ASN A 236 -15.76 3.81 0.34
CA ASN A 236 -17.08 4.41 0.55
C ASN A 236 -17.25 4.85 2.01
N MET A 237 -16.71 4.10 2.98
CA MET A 237 -16.70 4.52 4.38
C MET A 237 -15.85 5.77 4.60
N LEU A 238 -14.65 5.83 4.04
CA LEU A 238 -13.78 7.00 4.11
C LEU A 238 -14.47 8.23 3.50
N GLU A 239 -15.10 8.08 2.35
CA GLU A 239 -15.84 9.15 1.68
C GLU A 239 -16.96 9.70 2.56
N LEU A 240 -17.77 8.84 3.19
CA LEU A 240 -18.79 9.28 4.14
C LEU A 240 -18.21 10.04 5.34
N VAL A 241 -17.03 9.65 5.83
CA VAL A 241 -16.35 10.35 6.92
C VAL A 241 -15.86 11.73 6.46
N LEU A 242 -15.29 11.83 5.25
CA LEU A 242 -14.82 13.08 4.66
C LEU A 242 -15.96 14.05 4.32
N LEU A 243 -17.10 13.53 3.87
CA LEU A 243 -18.31 14.34 3.62
C LEU A 243 -18.88 14.95 4.90
N GLY A 244 -18.61 14.35 6.08
CA GLY A 244 -19.06 14.84 7.38
C GLY A 244 -20.60 14.91 7.51
N ARG A 245 -21.11 15.57 8.55
CA ARG A 245 -22.53 15.93 8.67
C ARG A 245 -22.86 17.17 7.83
N ARG A 246 -22.58 17.16 6.53
CA ARG A 246 -23.13 18.20 5.64
C ARG A 246 -24.61 17.88 5.44
N ASN A 247 -25.48 18.72 5.99
CA ASN A 247 -26.92 18.62 5.78
C ASN A 247 -27.19 18.48 4.28
N THR A 248 -27.87 17.40 3.95
CA THR A 248 -28.23 16.96 2.61
C THR A 248 -28.86 18.10 1.81
N ASN A 249 -28.22 18.50 0.71
CA ASN A 249 -28.86 19.04 -0.50
C ASN A 249 -27.92 19.15 -1.72
N SER A 250 -26.81 18.41 -1.76
CA SER A 250 -25.98 18.36 -2.97
C SER A 250 -25.53 16.93 -3.27
N VAL A 251 -26.36 16.22 -4.05
CA VAL A 251 -26.04 14.93 -4.68
C VAL A 251 -24.80 15.04 -5.60
N GLY A 252 -24.32 16.24 -5.92
CA GLY A 252 -23.17 16.48 -6.81
C GLY A 252 -21.77 16.16 -6.27
N CYS A 253 -21.54 16.15 -4.94
CA CYS A 253 -20.18 15.94 -4.42
C CYS A 253 -19.73 14.46 -4.51
N VAL A 254 -20.67 13.53 -4.48
CA VAL A 254 -20.42 12.08 -4.67
C VAL A 254 -20.04 11.78 -6.12
N GLN A 255 -20.59 12.55 -7.08
CA GLN A 255 -20.28 12.42 -8.50
C GLN A 255 -18.86 12.90 -8.82
N GLU A 256 -18.44 14.08 -8.35
CA GLU A 256 -17.10 14.62 -8.67
C GLU A 256 -15.93 13.73 -8.20
N LEU A 257 -16.05 13.04 -7.07
CA LEU A 257 -14.98 12.15 -6.56
C LEU A 257 -14.99 10.76 -7.20
N ALA A 258 -16.17 10.26 -7.58
CA ALA A 258 -16.32 9.02 -8.37
C ALA A 258 -15.88 9.22 -9.83
N GLU A 259 -16.22 10.38 -10.43
CA GLU A 259 -15.85 10.78 -11.80
C GLU A 259 -14.33 10.91 -11.96
N ARG A 260 -13.58 11.34 -10.93
CA ARG A 260 -12.10 11.34 -10.94
C ARG A 260 -11.48 9.96 -11.22
N CYS A 261 -12.16 8.86 -10.86
CA CYS A 261 -11.70 7.51 -11.18
C CYS A 261 -12.32 6.94 -12.48
N ASN A 262 -13.41 7.52 -13.02
CA ASN A 262 -14.25 6.87 -14.04
C ASN A 262 -14.15 7.47 -15.45
N GLU A 263 -13.55 8.65 -15.66
CA GLU A 263 -13.40 9.20 -17.01
C GLU A 263 -12.25 8.53 -17.79
N GLY A 264 -12.63 7.54 -18.59
CA GLY A 264 -11.93 7.15 -19.80
C GLY A 264 -12.16 8.17 -20.91
N SER A 265 -11.10 8.41 -21.69
CA SER A 265 -10.98 9.22 -22.92
C SER A 265 -10.92 10.75 -22.81
N ASN A 266 -9.72 11.25 -23.13
CA ASN A 266 -9.39 12.46 -23.87
C ASN A 266 -10.19 13.74 -23.58
N GLU A 267 -9.61 14.65 -22.79
CA GLU A 267 -9.49 16.07 -23.16
C GLU A 267 -8.49 16.81 -22.23
N LEU A 268 -7.69 17.69 -22.83
CA LEU A 268 -6.76 18.56 -22.13
C LEU A 268 -7.54 19.58 -21.30
N PHE A 269 -7.57 19.40 -19.98
CA PHE A 269 -7.69 20.54 -19.07
C PHE A 269 -6.39 20.69 -18.29
N ALA A 270 -5.61 21.66 -18.73
CA ALA A 270 -4.49 22.24 -18.00
C ALA A 270 -5.04 23.00 -16.79
N GLY A 271 -5.33 22.26 -15.71
CA GLY A 271 -5.46 22.79 -14.37
C GLY A 271 -4.29 22.27 -13.55
N THR A 272 -3.51 23.17 -12.96
CA THR A 272 -2.41 22.90 -12.03
C THR A 272 -2.89 22.05 -10.85
N CYS A 273 -2.88 20.72 -11.00
CA CYS A 273 -3.05 19.79 -9.90
C CYS A 273 -1.68 19.53 -9.30
N ASP A 274 -1.46 20.15 -8.15
CA ASP A 274 -0.28 19.98 -7.32
C ASP A 274 -0.01 18.49 -7.04
N GLY A 275 1.27 18.14 -7.05
CA GLY A 275 1.80 16.82 -7.41
C GLY A 275 1.68 15.72 -6.36
N ASP A 276 0.54 15.55 -5.68
CA ASP A 276 0.43 14.54 -4.62
C ASP A 276 -0.92 13.77 -4.62
N TRP A 277 -0.96 12.70 -5.41
CA TRP A 277 -2.13 11.81 -5.55
C TRP A 277 -2.48 11.06 -4.27
N ALA A 278 -1.50 10.84 -3.38
CA ALA A 278 -1.73 10.18 -2.10
C ALA A 278 -2.28 11.16 -1.06
N VAL A 279 -1.96 12.44 -1.21
CA VAL A 279 -2.48 13.51 -0.37
C VAL A 279 -3.98 13.70 -0.57
N SER A 280 -4.50 13.56 -1.80
CA SER A 280 -5.95 13.68 -2.09
C SER A 280 -6.83 12.66 -1.35
N ILE A 281 -6.30 11.49 -0.97
CA ILE A 281 -7.06 10.47 -0.18
C ILE A 281 -7.29 10.96 1.26
N PHE A 282 -6.41 11.83 1.77
CA PHE A 282 -6.36 12.23 3.18
C PHE A 282 -6.51 13.75 3.40
N GLU A 283 -6.76 14.54 2.37
CA GLU A 283 -7.03 15.98 2.49
C GLU A 283 -8.51 16.22 2.75
N GLY A 284 -8.86 16.10 4.02
CA GLY A 284 -10.12 16.58 4.58
C GLY A 284 -9.87 17.26 5.92
N ARG A 285 -8.92 18.22 5.96
CA ARG A 285 -8.75 19.22 7.03
C ARG A 285 -7.58 20.14 6.68
N ASP A 286 -7.92 21.32 6.19
CA ASP A 286 -7.27 22.52 6.71
C ASP A 286 -8.36 23.28 7.48
N GLU A 287 -8.17 23.35 8.79
CA GLU A 287 -8.93 24.24 9.65
C GLU A 287 -8.58 25.66 9.24
N ARG A 288 -9.51 26.34 8.55
CA ARG A 288 -9.51 27.80 8.53
C ARG A 288 -9.60 28.25 9.99
N SER A 289 -8.52 28.82 10.50
CA SER A 289 -8.57 29.65 11.69
C SER A 289 -9.64 30.72 11.48
N PRO A 290 -10.63 30.86 12.37
CA PRO A 290 -11.53 31.99 12.33
C PRO A 290 -10.73 33.19 12.84
N THR A 291 -10.35 34.10 11.94
CA THR A 291 -10.02 35.46 12.35
C THR A 291 -11.26 36.04 13.00
N ALA A 292 -11.24 36.14 14.32
CA ALA A 292 -12.27 36.84 15.07
C ALA A 292 -12.17 38.32 14.72
N ASP A 293 -13.18 38.81 14.01
CA ASP A 293 -13.54 40.22 13.99
C ASP A 293 -13.80 40.66 15.43
N VAL A 294 -12.95 41.53 15.96
CA VAL A 294 -13.28 42.36 17.13
C VAL A 294 -13.43 43.77 16.61
N SER A 295 -14.68 44.14 16.38
CA SER A 295 -15.15 45.49 16.13
C SER A 295 -14.88 46.39 17.34
N ASP A 296 -14.51 47.62 17.02
CA ASP A 296 -14.54 48.85 17.80
C ASP A 296 -15.40 48.83 19.07
N MET A 297 -14.79 49.21 20.20
CA MET A 297 -15.51 49.83 21.31
C MET A 297 -14.75 51.05 21.82
N GLU A 298 -15.51 52.13 21.84
CA GLU A 298 -15.22 53.51 22.17
C GLU A 298 -14.53 53.69 23.52
N VAL A 299 -13.53 54.58 23.57
CA VAL A 299 -12.96 55.10 24.81
C VAL A 299 -13.66 56.42 25.13
N GLN A 300 -14.53 56.39 26.15
CA GLN A 300 -14.97 57.55 26.91
C GLN A 300 -14.82 57.23 28.40
N SER A 301 -14.05 58.05 29.11
CA SER A 301 -14.26 58.35 30.54
C SER A 301 -13.38 59.55 30.90
N ASP A 302 -14.01 60.72 30.81
CA ASP A 302 -14.11 61.76 31.82
C ASP A 302 -12.96 61.97 32.83
N GLU A 303 -12.47 63.21 32.80
CA GLU A 303 -11.88 63.94 33.92
C GLU A 303 -12.86 64.03 35.11
N GLU A 304 -12.34 63.96 36.35
CA GLU A 304 -12.70 64.88 37.44
C GLU A 304 -11.75 64.73 38.65
N ASP A 305 -11.68 65.83 39.40
CA ASP A 305 -10.59 66.33 40.25
C ASP A 305 -10.58 65.86 41.74
N GLN A 306 -9.55 66.37 42.46
CA GLN A 306 -9.37 66.60 43.92
C GLN A 306 -8.43 65.60 44.61
N ASP A 307 -7.33 65.96 45.28
CA ASP A 307 -6.86 67.22 45.93
C ASP A 307 -5.34 67.43 45.74
#